data_AF-A0A6J3LFL8-F1
#
_entry.id   AF-A0A6J3LFL8-F1
#
_cell.length_a   1.000
_cell.length_b   1.000
_cell.length_c   1.000
_cell.angle_alpha   90.00
_cell.angle_beta   90.00
_cell.angle_gamma   90.00
#
_symmetry.space_group_name_H-M   'P 1'
#
loop_
_entity.id
_entity.type
_entity.pdbx_description
1 polymer ?
#
loop_
_entity_poly.entity_id
_entity_poly.type
_entity_poly.pdbx_seq_one_letter_code
_entity_poly.pdbx_strand_id
1 'polypeptide(L)'
;MSGRPDGSRRSILLLRRLHRVTAIRIIRGYRTVSHASASTLAASPPWELRALALKKRYTRRREWHPREDPTEQAAPNDTGTAEEDTWNLWRSQLINGRSEHRGADAVLPNWEAWRSRHGLSLTFRMTQVLTGHGVFGEFLKRIGRETTDICYHCGEGRDTAQHTLELCPAWELPRYTLRHAIGETLTPSAIVEAMLRGSQEYEAVRLFCERVMLARERAERERKKNSHPCRMRRWRRMAVRRPRAAPSPPQRNTTRRSDSTRGNDLPLTPTQ
;
A
#
# COMPACT_ATOMS: atom_id res chain seq x y z
N MET A 1 -36.98 -11.51 17.08
CA MET A 1 -36.50 -10.58 18.13
C MET A 1 -34.97 -10.55 18.08
N SER A 2 -34.39 -9.41 17.70
CA SER A 2 -32.95 -9.25 17.52
C SER A 2 -32.27 -9.01 18.87
N GLY A 3 -31.80 -10.08 19.51
CA GLY A 3 -30.99 -9.99 20.72
C GLY A 3 -29.64 -9.33 20.40
N ARG A 4 -29.51 -8.02 20.66
CA ARG A 4 -28.20 -7.38 20.73
C ARG A 4 -27.42 -8.04 21.88
N PRO A 5 -26.13 -8.33 21.69
CA PRO A 5 -25.36 -8.93 22.76
C PRO A 5 -25.22 -8.00 23.96
N ASP A 6 -25.78 -8.41 25.08
CA ASP A 6 -25.45 -7.81 26.37
C ASP A 6 -24.13 -8.41 26.87
N GLY A 7 -23.05 -8.04 26.18
CA GLY A 7 -21.72 -8.01 26.75
C GLY A 7 -21.42 -6.54 27.04
N SER A 8 -20.87 -6.23 28.22
CA SER A 8 -20.46 -4.86 28.53
C SER A 8 -19.72 -4.30 27.32
N ARG A 9 -20.19 -3.20 26.75
CA ARG A 9 -19.65 -2.58 25.52
C ARG A 9 -18.12 -2.47 25.55
N ARG A 10 -17.56 -2.33 26.76
CA ARG A 10 -16.12 -2.38 27.05
C ARG A 10 -15.45 -3.71 26.66
N SER A 11 -16.01 -4.85 27.03
CA SER A 11 -15.48 -6.18 26.71
C SER A 11 -15.43 -6.44 25.20
N ILE A 12 -16.46 -6.02 24.45
CA ILE A 12 -16.48 -6.14 22.99
C ILE A 12 -15.37 -5.29 22.36
N LEU A 13 -15.19 -4.05 22.84
CA LEU A 13 -14.13 -3.17 22.36
C LEU A 13 -12.73 -3.71 22.68
N LEU A 14 -12.54 -4.35 23.83
CA LEU A 14 -11.30 -5.02 24.20
C LEU A 14 -11.00 -6.19 23.26
N LEU A 15 -11.97 -7.07 23.00
CA LEU A 15 -11.83 -8.19 22.07
C LEU A 15 -11.48 -7.70 20.65
N ARG A 16 -12.17 -6.66 20.16
CA ARG A 16 -11.86 -6.04 18.86
C ARG A 16 -10.44 -5.52 18.79
N ARG A 17 -9.97 -4.84 19.84
CA ARG A 17 -8.62 -4.29 19.91
C ARG A 17 -7.57 -5.41 19.88
N LEU A 18 -7.74 -6.44 20.72
CA LEU A 18 -6.82 -7.58 20.77
C LEU A 18 -6.81 -8.32 19.44
N HIS A 19 -7.98 -8.63 18.89
CA HIS A 19 -8.11 -9.32 17.62
C HIS A 19 -7.44 -8.54 16.48
N ARG A 20 -7.70 -7.22 16.38
CA ARG A 20 -7.07 -6.37 15.36
C ARG A 20 -5.55 -6.43 15.43
N VAL A 21 -4.99 -6.41 16.64
CA VAL A 21 -3.54 -6.46 16.86
C VAL A 21 -2.93 -7.80 16.41
N THR A 22 -3.65 -8.90 16.58
CA THR A 22 -3.28 -10.23 16.08
C THR A 22 -3.44 -10.33 14.56
N ALA A 23 -4.59 -9.91 14.03
CA ALA A 23 -4.89 -9.95 12.60
C ALA A 23 -3.87 -9.11 11.79
N ILE A 24 -3.50 -7.93 12.27
CA ILE A 24 -2.46 -7.10 11.67
C ILE A 24 -1.11 -7.84 11.61
N ARG A 25 -0.75 -8.64 12.62
CA ARG A 25 0.49 -9.42 12.60
C ARG A 25 0.43 -10.55 11.57
N ILE A 26 -0.69 -11.27 11.50
CA ILE A 26 -0.91 -12.35 10.51
C ILE A 26 -0.68 -11.83 9.10
N ILE A 27 -1.26 -10.68 8.76
CA ILE A 27 -1.15 -10.09 7.42
C ILE A 27 0.11 -9.23 7.24
N ARG A 28 0.96 -9.08 8.27
CA ARG A 28 2.12 -8.18 8.24
C ARG A 28 1.71 -6.74 7.85
N GLY A 29 0.61 -6.25 8.42
CA GLY A 29 0.01 -4.97 8.07
C GLY A 29 0.52 -3.79 8.90
N TYR A 30 0.16 -2.57 8.48
CA TYR A 30 0.39 -1.37 9.28
C TYR A 30 -0.56 -1.31 10.48
N ARG A 31 -0.11 -0.69 11.59
CA ARG A 31 -0.94 -0.45 12.78
C ARG A 31 -2.21 0.37 12.52
N THR A 32 -2.27 1.09 11.39
CA THR A 32 -3.40 1.93 10.98
C THR A 32 -4.42 1.20 10.12
N VAL A 33 -4.15 -0.05 9.71
CA VAL A 33 -5.12 -0.87 8.95
C VAL A 33 -6.39 -1.03 9.80
N SER A 34 -7.56 -0.86 9.17
CA SER A 34 -8.85 -0.96 9.86
C SER A 34 -9.05 -2.37 10.43
N HIS A 35 -9.89 -2.49 11.47
CA HIS A 35 -10.22 -3.81 12.02
C HIS A 35 -10.80 -4.72 10.95
N ALA A 36 -11.74 -4.22 10.16
CA ALA A 36 -12.38 -4.95 9.07
C ALA A 36 -11.39 -5.44 8.01
N SER A 37 -10.52 -4.58 7.47
CA SER A 37 -9.52 -5.03 6.50
C SER A 37 -8.52 -6.01 7.13
N ALA A 38 -8.14 -5.81 8.39
CA ALA A 38 -7.21 -6.72 9.06
C ALA A 38 -7.81 -8.10 9.29
N SER A 39 -9.01 -8.18 9.90
CA SER A 39 -9.69 -9.44 10.18
C SER A 39 -10.11 -10.16 8.92
N THR A 40 -10.57 -9.41 7.90
CA THR A 40 -10.84 -9.98 6.59
C THR A 40 -9.57 -10.52 5.99
N LEU A 41 -8.51 -9.75 5.71
CA LEU A 41 -7.31 -10.31 5.06
C LEU A 41 -6.64 -11.46 5.86
N ALA A 42 -6.80 -11.50 7.18
CA ALA A 42 -6.27 -12.57 8.05
C ALA A 42 -7.10 -13.86 8.06
N ALA A 43 -8.24 -13.92 7.35
CA ALA A 43 -9.18 -15.04 7.41
C ALA A 43 -9.63 -15.40 8.82
N SER A 44 -9.84 -14.37 9.64
CA SER A 44 -10.21 -14.52 11.03
C SER A 44 -11.45 -13.69 11.31
N PRO A 45 -12.65 -14.30 11.43
CA PRO A 45 -13.85 -13.58 11.82
C PRO A 45 -13.64 -12.88 13.16
N PRO A 46 -14.26 -11.70 13.39
CA PRO A 46 -14.13 -10.98 14.64
C PRO A 46 -14.40 -11.86 15.87
N TRP A 47 -13.48 -11.84 16.83
CA TRP A 47 -13.56 -12.69 18.03
C TRP A 47 -14.80 -12.45 18.86
N GLU A 48 -15.36 -11.24 18.84
CA GLU A 48 -16.66 -10.99 19.46
C GLU A 48 -17.79 -11.80 18.80
N LEU A 49 -17.76 -12.04 17.48
CA LEU A 49 -18.77 -12.87 16.81
C LEU A 49 -18.59 -14.34 17.18
N ARG A 50 -17.34 -14.81 17.22
CA ARG A 50 -17.01 -16.16 17.70
C ARG A 50 -17.45 -16.37 19.16
N ALA A 51 -17.19 -15.39 20.03
CA ALA A 51 -17.62 -15.43 21.43
C ALA A 51 -19.15 -15.49 21.56
N LEU A 52 -19.89 -14.81 20.68
CA LEU A 52 -21.35 -14.88 20.66
C LEU A 52 -21.87 -16.23 20.20
N ALA A 53 -21.28 -16.81 19.17
CA ALA A 53 -21.59 -18.16 18.73
C ALA A 53 -21.35 -19.18 19.87
N LEU A 54 -20.21 -19.06 20.57
CA LEU A 54 -19.89 -19.89 21.74
C LEU A 54 -20.90 -19.68 22.89
N LYS A 55 -21.30 -18.43 23.18
CA LYS A 55 -22.32 -18.14 24.20
C LYS A 55 -23.65 -18.79 23.87
N LYS A 56 -24.13 -18.67 22.62
CA LYS A 56 -25.39 -19.28 22.15
C LYS A 56 -25.36 -20.80 22.28
N ARG A 57 -24.24 -21.42 21.92
CA ARG A 57 -24.06 -22.87 22.05
C ARG A 57 -24.08 -23.30 23.52
N TYR A 58 -23.42 -22.55 24.39
CA TYR A 58 -23.41 -22.83 25.83
C TYR A 58 -24.82 -22.75 26.43
N THR A 59 -25.59 -21.70 26.12
CA THR A 59 -26.97 -21.56 26.62
C THR A 59 -27.87 -22.68 26.13
N ARG A 60 -27.81 -23.01 24.82
CA ARG A 60 -28.57 -24.13 24.24
C ARG A 60 -28.22 -25.47 24.91
N ARG A 61 -26.93 -25.74 25.16
CA ARG A 61 -26.50 -26.96 25.85
C ARG A 61 -26.97 -27.00 27.30
N ARG A 62 -26.99 -25.87 28.00
CA ARG A 62 -27.43 -25.78 29.40
C ARG A 62 -28.93 -25.95 29.56
N GLU A 63 -29.71 -25.48 28.59
CA GLU A 63 -31.17 -25.61 28.53
C GLU A 63 -31.63 -26.96 27.95
N TRP A 64 -30.71 -27.76 27.42
CA TRP A 64 -31.01 -29.07 26.87
C TRP A 64 -31.21 -30.09 28.01
N HIS A 65 -32.40 -30.68 28.05
CA HIS A 65 -32.75 -31.80 28.91
C HIS A 65 -32.88 -33.06 28.03
N PRO A 66 -32.20 -34.18 28.35
CA PRO A 66 -32.42 -35.44 27.66
C PRO A 66 -33.89 -35.85 27.80
N ARG A 67 -34.56 -36.20 26.69
CA ARG A 67 -35.79 -37.01 26.77
C ARG A 67 -35.40 -38.46 27.06
N GLU A 68 -36.31 -39.20 27.69
CA GLU A 68 -36.10 -40.60 28.12
C GLU A 68 -35.83 -41.60 26.97
N ASP A 69 -35.95 -41.17 25.70
CA ASP A 69 -35.82 -42.03 24.53
C ASP A 69 -34.36 -42.09 23.98
N PRO A 70 -33.69 -43.26 23.95
CA PRO A 70 -32.28 -43.38 23.60
C PRO A 70 -31.91 -43.08 22.14
N THR A 71 -32.86 -43.02 21.22
CA THR A 71 -32.62 -42.88 19.77
C THR A 71 -32.34 -41.45 19.30
N GLU A 72 -32.57 -40.42 20.13
CA GLU A 72 -32.29 -39.01 19.82
C GLU A 72 -31.04 -38.44 20.54
N GLN A 73 -30.19 -39.29 21.14
CA GLN A 73 -29.11 -38.88 22.05
C GLN A 73 -27.89 -38.18 21.42
N ALA A 74 -27.91 -37.83 20.14
CA ALA A 74 -26.89 -36.94 19.59
C ALA A 74 -27.27 -35.50 19.92
N ALA A 75 -26.63 -34.90 20.93
CA ALA A 75 -26.65 -33.43 21.07
C ALA A 75 -26.36 -32.85 19.67
N PRO A 76 -27.19 -31.92 19.15
CA PRO A 76 -27.07 -31.48 17.76
C PRO A 76 -25.61 -31.15 17.46
N ASN A 77 -25.08 -31.70 16.37
CA ASN A 77 -23.69 -31.50 15.95
C ASN A 77 -23.54 -30.05 15.42
N ASP A 78 -23.77 -29.09 16.32
CA ASP A 78 -24.03 -27.65 16.10
C ASP A 78 -22.73 -26.85 15.94
N THR A 79 -21.61 -27.55 15.79
CA THR A 79 -20.29 -26.92 15.67
C THR A 79 -20.11 -26.32 14.27
N GLY A 80 -20.52 -27.04 13.22
CA GLY A 80 -20.44 -26.55 11.84
C GLY A 80 -21.40 -25.38 11.55
N THR A 81 -22.62 -25.45 12.09
CA THR A 81 -23.64 -24.41 11.95
C THR A 81 -23.24 -23.10 12.63
N ALA A 82 -22.69 -23.15 13.85
CA ALA A 82 -22.30 -21.96 14.59
C ALA A 82 -21.09 -21.21 13.97
N GLU A 83 -20.15 -21.95 13.37
CA GLU A 83 -19.04 -21.35 12.64
C GLU A 83 -19.52 -20.71 11.33
N GLU A 84 -20.38 -21.41 10.59
CA GLU A 84 -21.00 -20.89 9.36
C GLU A 84 -21.81 -19.62 9.63
N ASP A 85 -22.62 -19.61 10.69
CA ASP A 85 -23.36 -18.43 11.15
C ASP A 85 -22.44 -17.25 11.48
N THR A 86 -21.26 -17.53 12.05
CA THR A 86 -20.27 -16.50 12.37
C THR A 86 -19.70 -15.86 11.11
N TRP A 87 -19.35 -16.67 10.12
CA TRP A 87 -18.86 -16.20 8.82
C TRP A 87 -19.93 -15.41 8.06
N ASN A 88 -21.17 -15.90 8.05
CA ASN A 88 -22.28 -15.23 7.38
C ASN A 88 -22.62 -13.89 8.04
N LEU A 89 -22.70 -13.85 9.37
CA LEU A 89 -22.89 -12.60 10.11
C LEU A 89 -21.74 -11.62 9.85
N TRP A 90 -20.50 -12.10 9.79
CA TRP A 90 -19.35 -11.26 9.48
C TRP A 90 -19.44 -10.67 8.07
N ARG A 91 -19.73 -11.50 7.06
CA ARG A 91 -19.94 -11.04 5.67
C ARG A 91 -21.05 -9.98 5.60
N SER A 92 -22.17 -10.20 6.27
CA SER A 92 -23.26 -9.22 6.33
C SER A 92 -22.83 -7.92 7.01
N GLN A 93 -22.00 -7.95 8.06
CA GLN A 93 -21.48 -6.73 8.69
C GLN A 93 -20.54 -5.93 7.79
N LEU A 94 -19.75 -6.63 6.97
CA LEU A 94 -18.88 -5.99 5.97
C LEU A 94 -19.70 -5.31 4.87
N ILE A 95 -20.70 -6.01 4.31
CA ILE A 95 -21.56 -5.47 3.24
C ILE A 95 -22.40 -4.28 3.72
N ASN A 96 -22.94 -4.37 4.94
CA ASN A 96 -23.79 -3.31 5.50
C ASN A 96 -22.97 -2.22 6.22
N GLY A 97 -21.65 -2.29 6.18
CA GLY A 97 -20.76 -1.32 6.80
C GLY A 97 -20.87 0.04 6.11
N ARG A 98 -20.88 1.13 6.88
CA ARG A 98 -20.93 2.50 6.33
C ARG A 98 -19.57 3.03 5.86
N SER A 99 -18.50 2.26 5.99
CA SER A 99 -17.14 2.69 5.71
C SER A 99 -16.47 1.72 4.74
N GLU A 100 -15.96 2.26 3.64
CA GLU A 100 -15.16 1.50 2.68
C GLU A 100 -13.85 1.04 3.35
N HIS A 101 -13.51 -0.20 3.08
CA HIS A 101 -12.41 -0.90 3.69
C HIS A 101 -11.68 -1.67 2.59
N ARG A 102 -10.87 -0.97 1.79
CA ARG A 102 -10.17 -1.50 0.60
C ARG A 102 -9.75 -2.98 0.68
N GLY A 103 -9.12 -3.41 1.78
CA GLY A 103 -8.69 -4.80 1.94
C GLY A 103 -9.84 -5.80 2.15
N ALA A 104 -10.93 -5.40 2.80
CA ALA A 104 -12.15 -6.19 2.89
C ALA A 104 -12.92 -6.17 1.57
N ASP A 105 -13.02 -5.00 0.92
CA ASP A 105 -13.72 -4.84 -0.37
C ASP A 105 -13.04 -5.64 -1.48
N ALA A 106 -11.71 -5.81 -1.42
CA ALA A 106 -10.96 -6.69 -2.31
C ALA A 106 -11.34 -8.18 -2.18
N VAL A 107 -11.76 -8.61 -0.97
CA VAL A 107 -12.03 -10.02 -0.68
C VAL A 107 -13.51 -10.36 -0.87
N LEU A 108 -14.42 -9.42 -0.59
CA LEU A 108 -15.87 -9.67 -0.59
C LEU A 108 -16.42 -10.33 -1.88
N PRO A 109 -15.98 -9.97 -3.10
CA PRO A 109 -16.42 -10.64 -4.32
C PRO A 109 -16.01 -12.13 -4.38
N ASN A 110 -14.89 -12.48 -3.74
CA ASN A 110 -14.30 -13.82 -3.75
C ASN A 110 -14.52 -14.57 -2.43
N TRP A 111 -15.53 -14.16 -1.64
CA TRP A 111 -15.68 -14.54 -0.23
C TRP A 111 -15.59 -16.04 0.02
N GLU A 112 -16.32 -16.84 -0.76
CA GLU A 112 -16.39 -18.29 -0.55
C GLU A 112 -15.04 -18.95 -0.80
N ALA A 113 -14.47 -18.77 -1.98
CA ALA A 113 -13.18 -19.35 -2.35
C ALA A 113 -12.06 -18.92 -1.38
N TRP A 114 -12.09 -17.66 -0.96
CA TRP A 114 -11.15 -17.10 -0.01
C TRP A 114 -11.31 -17.70 1.40
N ARG A 115 -12.56 -17.86 1.88
CA ARG A 115 -12.87 -18.49 3.17
C ARG A 115 -12.43 -19.95 3.18
N SER A 116 -12.73 -20.71 2.13
CA SER A 116 -12.39 -22.13 1.99
C SER A 116 -10.89 -22.41 2.09
N ARG A 117 -10.05 -21.44 1.73
CA ARG A 117 -8.59 -21.54 1.80
C ARG A 117 -8.00 -21.03 3.11
N HIS A 118 -8.82 -20.60 4.06
CA HIS A 118 -8.39 -19.88 5.26
C HIS A 118 -7.53 -18.66 4.90
N GLY A 119 -7.94 -17.96 3.83
CA GLY A 119 -7.28 -16.78 3.32
C GLY A 119 -6.13 -17.06 2.36
N LEU A 120 -5.25 -16.06 2.25
CA LEU A 120 -4.04 -16.11 1.43
C LEU A 120 -2.85 -15.74 2.31
N SER A 121 -1.71 -16.38 2.10
CA SER A 121 -0.46 -15.90 2.68
C SER A 121 -0.11 -14.57 2.04
N LEU A 122 0.03 -13.50 2.83
CA LEU A 122 0.37 -12.18 2.30
C LEU A 122 1.76 -11.75 2.77
N THR A 123 2.56 -11.25 1.83
CA THR A 123 3.78 -10.52 2.18
C THR A 123 3.43 -9.12 2.68
N PHE A 124 4.39 -8.48 3.36
CA PHE A 124 4.25 -7.10 3.82
C PHE A 124 3.83 -6.13 2.68
N ARG A 125 4.39 -6.31 1.49
CA ARG A 125 4.13 -5.44 0.32
C ARG A 125 2.82 -5.77 -0.38
N MET A 126 2.41 -7.04 -0.42
CA MET A 126 1.06 -7.40 -0.90
C MET A 126 0.00 -6.77 -0.01
N THR A 127 0.17 -6.86 1.31
CA THR A 127 -0.74 -6.22 2.28
C THR A 127 -0.78 -4.70 2.13
N GLN A 128 0.36 -4.05 1.88
CA GLN A 128 0.39 -2.61 1.57
C GLN A 128 -0.48 -2.27 0.35
N VAL A 129 -0.35 -3.01 -0.76
CA VAL A 129 -1.12 -2.80 -1.99
C VAL A 129 -2.62 -3.00 -1.75
N LEU A 130 -3.00 -4.10 -1.10
CA LEU A 130 -4.41 -4.42 -0.82
C LEU A 130 -5.07 -3.44 0.17
N THR A 131 -4.29 -2.84 1.06
CA THR A 131 -4.81 -1.90 2.07
C THR A 131 -4.59 -0.43 1.72
N GLY A 132 -3.86 -0.12 0.63
CA GLY A 132 -3.48 1.25 0.30
C GLY A 132 -2.55 1.89 1.33
N HIS A 133 -1.70 1.10 1.99
CA HIS A 133 -0.76 1.57 3.00
C HIS A 133 0.69 1.57 2.48
N GLY A 134 1.60 2.24 3.19
CA GLY A 134 3.03 2.17 2.91
C GLY A 134 3.60 3.47 2.34
N VAL A 135 4.11 3.41 1.11
CA VAL A 135 4.79 4.53 0.45
C VAL A 135 3.93 5.22 -0.62
N PHE A 136 2.62 5.04 -0.53
CA PHE A 136 1.64 5.77 -1.35
C PHE A 136 1.44 7.17 -0.77
N GLY A 137 1.54 8.20 -1.61
CA GLY A 137 1.38 9.60 -1.23
C GLY A 137 0.04 9.89 -0.52
N GLU A 138 -1.06 9.26 -0.97
CA GLU A 138 -2.37 9.37 -0.28
C GLU A 138 -2.27 8.93 1.19
N PHE A 139 -1.62 7.78 1.42
CA PHE A 139 -1.41 7.27 2.77
C PHE A 139 -0.48 8.18 3.59
N LEU A 140 0.64 8.61 3.00
CA LEU A 140 1.62 9.44 3.68
C LEU A 140 1.05 10.82 4.06
N LYS A 141 0.23 11.42 3.19
CA LYS A 141 -0.51 12.66 3.47
C LYS A 141 -1.51 12.46 4.60
N ARG A 142 -2.30 11.37 4.56
CA ARG A 142 -3.26 11.02 5.60
C ARG A 142 -2.64 10.89 7.00
N ILE A 143 -1.39 10.44 7.10
CA ILE A 143 -0.66 10.33 8.37
C ILE A 143 0.27 11.51 8.67
N GLY A 144 0.17 12.60 7.90
CA GLY A 144 0.94 13.84 8.12
C GLY A 144 2.43 13.74 7.83
N ARG A 145 2.88 12.77 7.02
CA ARG A 145 4.29 12.61 6.62
C ARG A 145 4.66 13.32 5.34
N GLU A 146 3.69 13.63 4.51
CA GLU A 146 3.83 14.37 3.24
C GLU A 146 2.71 15.41 3.19
N THR A 147 2.91 16.52 2.48
CA THR A 147 1.89 17.57 2.33
C THR A 147 1.00 17.36 1.11
N THR A 148 1.49 16.60 0.13
CA THR A 148 0.78 16.29 -1.11
C THR A 148 0.61 14.77 -1.26
N ASP A 149 -0.37 14.41 -2.08
CA ASP A 149 -0.68 13.05 -2.50
C ASP A 149 -0.43 12.86 -4.00
N ILE A 150 0.39 13.71 -4.61
CA ILE A 150 0.76 13.60 -6.03
C ILE A 150 1.80 12.50 -6.21
N CYS A 151 1.68 11.73 -7.28
CA CYS A 151 2.61 10.63 -7.57
C CYS A 151 4.00 11.15 -7.91
N TYR A 152 4.99 10.90 -7.05
CA TYR A 152 6.39 11.26 -7.29
C TYR A 152 7.04 10.52 -8.47
N HIS A 153 6.42 9.45 -8.98
CA HIS A 153 6.99 8.63 -10.05
C HIS A 153 6.58 9.10 -11.45
N CYS A 154 5.38 9.65 -11.61
CA CYS A 154 4.91 10.19 -12.90
C CYS A 154 4.56 11.67 -12.87
N GLY A 155 4.59 12.32 -11.71
CA GLY A 155 4.22 13.74 -11.54
C GLY A 155 2.72 14.01 -11.57
N GLU A 156 1.91 13.02 -11.90
CA GLU A 156 0.49 13.20 -12.22
C GLU A 156 -0.43 12.33 -11.35
N GLY A 157 -1.63 12.85 -11.08
CA GLY A 157 -2.69 12.14 -10.37
C GLY A 157 -2.41 11.87 -8.88
N ARG A 158 -3.43 11.33 -8.21
CA ARG A 158 -3.33 10.91 -6.81
C ARG A 158 -2.55 9.61 -6.68
N ASP A 159 -1.52 9.61 -5.85
CA ASP A 159 -0.63 8.50 -5.56
C ASP A 159 -1.29 7.49 -4.63
N THR A 160 -2.18 6.70 -5.21
CA THR A 160 -2.89 5.59 -4.57
C THR A 160 -2.27 4.26 -4.98
N ALA A 161 -2.59 3.21 -4.23
CA ALA A 161 -2.29 1.84 -4.66
C ALA A 161 -2.95 1.53 -6.02
N GLN A 162 -4.16 2.04 -6.28
CA GLN A 162 -4.87 1.82 -7.54
C GLN A 162 -4.14 2.48 -8.71
N HIS A 163 -3.67 3.72 -8.53
CA HIS A 163 -2.87 4.41 -9.54
C HIS A 163 -1.60 3.61 -9.87
N THR A 164 -0.94 3.02 -8.86
CA THR A 164 0.22 2.15 -9.07
C THR A 164 -0.15 0.90 -9.89
N LEU A 165 -1.28 0.28 -9.58
CA LEU A 165 -1.77 -0.93 -10.24
C LEU A 165 -2.22 -0.68 -11.67
N GLU A 166 -2.86 0.44 -11.99
CA GLU A 166 -3.55 0.60 -13.29
C GLU A 166 -3.03 1.73 -14.18
N LEU A 167 -2.47 2.79 -13.62
CA LEU A 167 -2.33 4.07 -14.35
C LEU A 167 -0.89 4.57 -14.47
N CYS A 168 -0.07 4.38 -13.45
CA CYS A 168 1.22 5.04 -13.35
C CYS A 168 2.21 4.53 -14.41
N PRO A 169 2.65 5.34 -15.39
CA PRO A 169 3.50 4.87 -16.50
C PRO A 169 4.86 4.32 -16.04
N ALA A 170 5.36 4.77 -14.88
CA ALA A 170 6.61 4.26 -14.29
C ALA A 170 6.59 2.75 -14.01
N TRP A 171 5.40 2.16 -13.87
CA TRP A 171 5.23 0.73 -13.54
C TRP A 171 4.70 -0.08 -14.72
N GLU A 172 4.66 0.48 -15.94
CA GLU A 172 4.01 -0.18 -17.07
C GLU A 172 4.62 -1.53 -17.41
N LEU A 173 5.95 -1.65 -17.47
CA LEU A 173 6.59 -2.92 -17.79
C LEU A 173 6.29 -4.03 -16.75
N PRO A 174 6.46 -3.81 -15.42
CA PRO A 174 5.99 -4.75 -14.41
C PRO A 174 4.50 -5.08 -14.53
N ARG A 175 3.67 -4.09 -14.86
CA ARG A 175 2.22 -4.23 -14.98
C ARG A 175 1.84 -5.08 -16.19
N TYR A 176 2.53 -4.90 -17.32
CA TYR A 176 2.37 -5.72 -18.53
C TYR A 176 2.64 -7.20 -18.22
N THR A 177 3.75 -7.50 -17.54
CA THR A 177 4.04 -8.88 -17.10
C THR A 177 2.96 -9.43 -16.18
N LEU A 178 2.45 -8.61 -15.26
CA LEU A 178 1.35 -9.01 -14.38
C LEU A 178 0.08 -9.32 -15.16
N ARG A 179 -0.33 -8.44 -16.09
CA ARG A 179 -1.54 -8.63 -16.92
C ARG A 179 -1.47 -9.91 -17.74
N HIS A 180 -0.31 -10.23 -18.30
CA HIS A 180 -0.12 -11.48 -19.03
C HIS A 180 -0.32 -12.72 -18.14
N ALA A 181 -0.04 -12.63 -16.83
CA ALA A 181 -0.23 -13.74 -15.90
C ALA A 181 -1.66 -13.83 -15.36
N ILE A 182 -2.30 -12.70 -15.06
CA ILE A 182 -3.56 -12.69 -14.29
C ILE A 182 -4.78 -12.14 -15.04
N GLY A 183 -4.59 -11.56 -16.22
CA GLY A 183 -5.62 -10.87 -17.01
C GLY A 183 -5.49 -9.34 -16.96
N GLU A 184 -6.26 -8.66 -17.80
CA GLU A 184 -6.17 -7.20 -18.00
C GLU A 184 -6.65 -6.37 -16.80
N THR A 185 -7.60 -6.89 -16.03
CA THR A 185 -8.22 -6.16 -14.91
C THR A 185 -7.36 -6.27 -13.65
N LEU A 186 -6.94 -5.13 -13.10
CA LEU A 186 -6.06 -5.04 -11.93
C LEU A 186 -6.72 -4.37 -10.72
N THR A 187 -8.04 -4.51 -10.62
CA THR A 187 -8.77 -4.13 -9.41
C THR A 187 -8.31 -5.02 -8.24
N PRO A 188 -8.41 -4.55 -6.98
CA PRO A 188 -8.02 -5.36 -5.83
C PRO A 188 -8.75 -6.71 -5.78
N SER A 189 -10.03 -6.75 -6.19
CA SER A 189 -10.81 -7.99 -6.24
C SER A 189 -10.35 -8.94 -7.34
N ALA A 190 -10.02 -8.44 -8.54
CA ALA A 190 -9.48 -9.27 -9.62
C ALA A 190 -8.10 -9.84 -9.25
N ILE A 191 -7.27 -9.06 -8.55
CA ILE A 191 -5.99 -9.54 -8.02
C ILE A 191 -6.20 -10.65 -6.98
N VAL A 192 -7.14 -10.49 -6.05
CA VAL A 192 -7.47 -11.54 -5.07
C VAL A 192 -8.01 -12.78 -5.75
N GLU A 193 -8.91 -12.64 -6.72
CA GLU A 193 -9.44 -13.73 -7.52
C GLU A 193 -8.32 -14.50 -8.22
N ALA A 194 -7.40 -13.80 -8.88
CA ALA A 194 -6.27 -14.41 -9.56
C ALA A 194 -5.35 -15.17 -8.60
N MET A 195 -5.02 -14.60 -7.43
CA MET A 195 -4.23 -15.30 -6.41
C MET A 195 -4.94 -16.57 -5.89
N LEU A 196 -6.26 -16.62 -5.95
CA LEU A 196 -7.06 -17.80 -5.60
C LEU A 196 -7.11 -18.83 -6.76
N ARG A 197 -6.80 -18.47 -8.00
CA ARG A 197 -6.81 -19.45 -9.12
C ARG A 197 -5.69 -20.49 -8.97
N GLY A 198 -4.46 -20.06 -8.70
CA GLY A 198 -3.31 -20.98 -8.68
C GLY A 198 -2.04 -20.38 -8.09
N SER A 199 -1.04 -21.24 -7.90
CA SER A 199 0.27 -20.85 -7.35
C SER A 199 1.05 -19.95 -8.30
N GLN A 200 0.89 -20.12 -9.62
CA GLN A 200 1.56 -19.31 -10.63
C GLN A 200 1.05 -17.86 -10.63
N GLU A 201 -0.26 -17.65 -10.58
CA GLU A 201 -0.87 -16.33 -10.48
C GLU A 201 -0.53 -15.64 -9.16
N TYR A 202 -0.59 -16.41 -8.06
CA TYR A 202 -0.16 -15.92 -6.76
C TYR A 202 1.30 -15.43 -6.80
N GLU A 203 2.20 -16.20 -7.40
CA GLU A 203 3.61 -15.85 -7.51
C GLU A 203 3.84 -14.63 -8.41
N ALA A 204 3.09 -14.50 -9.51
CA ALA A 204 3.14 -13.32 -10.37
C ALA A 204 2.75 -12.03 -9.62
N VAL A 205 1.65 -12.09 -8.85
CA VAL A 205 1.21 -10.98 -8.00
C VAL A 205 2.27 -10.67 -6.93
N ARG A 206 2.81 -11.70 -6.26
CA ARG A 206 3.85 -11.54 -5.24
C ARG A 206 5.07 -10.82 -5.81
N LEU A 207 5.62 -11.30 -6.93
CA LEU A 207 6.79 -10.71 -7.58
C LEU A 207 6.55 -9.28 -8.03
N PHE A 208 5.37 -8.98 -8.59
CA PHE A 208 4.97 -7.61 -8.93
C PHE A 208 4.98 -6.71 -7.70
N CYS A 209 4.27 -7.10 -6.63
CA CYS A 209 4.17 -6.32 -5.40
C CYS A 209 5.55 -6.10 -4.77
N GLU A 210 6.39 -7.14 -4.69
CA GLU A 210 7.75 -7.03 -4.15
C GLU A 210 8.59 -6.06 -4.98
N ARG A 211 8.65 -6.23 -6.31
CA ARG A 211 9.47 -5.40 -7.20
C ARG A 211 9.06 -3.93 -7.17
N VAL A 212 7.77 -3.65 -7.36
CA VAL A 212 7.26 -2.28 -7.43
C VAL A 212 7.39 -1.60 -6.07
N MET A 213 6.94 -2.23 -4.99
CA MET A 213 6.97 -1.58 -3.68
C MET A 213 8.40 -1.42 -3.14
N LEU A 214 9.32 -2.36 -3.40
CA LEU A 214 10.75 -2.16 -3.09
C LEU A 214 11.34 -0.94 -3.78
N ALA A 215 11.03 -0.77 -5.08
CA ALA A 215 11.52 0.36 -5.85
C ALA A 215 10.93 1.69 -5.33
N ARG A 216 9.62 1.72 -5.04
CA ARG A 216 8.95 2.87 -4.42
C ARG A 216 9.55 3.24 -3.06
N GLU A 217 9.79 2.24 -2.20
CA GLU A 217 10.42 2.46 -0.89
C GLU A 217 11.86 3.00 -1.03
N ARG A 218 12.64 2.51 -2.01
CA ARG A 218 13.98 3.05 -2.28
C ARG A 218 13.92 4.51 -2.72
N ALA A 219 13.02 4.85 -3.65
CA ALA A 219 12.83 6.23 -4.10
C ALA A 219 12.44 7.16 -2.94
N GLU A 220 11.52 6.71 -2.06
CA GLU A 220 11.13 7.48 -0.88
C GLU A 220 12.30 7.72 0.09
N ARG A 221 13.12 6.71 0.35
CA ARG A 221 14.32 6.85 1.20
C ARG A 221 15.31 7.85 0.61
N GLU A 222 15.56 7.81 -0.70
CA GLU A 222 16.47 8.77 -1.35
C GLU A 222 15.92 10.20 -1.31
N ARG A 223 14.63 10.40 -1.55
CA ARG A 223 13.99 11.72 -1.38
C ARG A 223 14.20 12.27 0.03
N LYS A 224 13.97 11.43 1.05
CA LYS A 224 14.19 11.85 2.45
C LYS A 224 15.63 12.21 2.72
N LYS A 225 16.59 11.41 2.28
CA LYS A 225 18.03 11.73 2.43
C LYS A 225 18.37 13.08 1.82
N ASN A 226 17.80 13.39 0.65
CA ASN A 226 18.04 14.65 -0.05
C ASN A 226 17.36 15.85 0.63
N SER A 227 16.22 15.62 1.30
CA SER A 227 15.51 16.63 2.08
C SER A 227 16.06 16.85 3.50
N HIS A 228 17.10 16.12 3.95
CA HIS A 228 17.65 16.32 5.30
C HIS A 228 18.32 17.71 5.45
N PRO A 229 18.07 18.44 6.57
CA PRO A 229 18.58 19.80 6.80
C PRO A 229 20.10 19.94 6.65
N CYS A 230 20.86 18.89 6.99
CA CYS A 230 22.32 18.87 6.90
C CYS A 230 22.83 19.01 5.45
N ARG A 231 22.12 18.43 4.46
CA ARG A 231 22.47 18.58 3.03
C ARG A 231 21.96 19.90 2.45
N MET A 232 20.77 20.39 2.83
CA MET A 232 20.33 21.74 2.43
C MET A 232 21.33 22.83 2.85
N ARG A 233 21.92 22.72 4.06
CA ARG A 233 22.98 23.63 4.52
C ARG A 233 24.31 23.47 3.77
N ARG A 234 24.64 22.26 3.29
CA ARG A 234 25.84 22.01 2.47
C ARG A 234 25.69 22.53 1.05
N TRP A 235 24.53 22.32 0.42
CA TRP A 235 24.17 22.86 -0.89
C TRP A 235 24.11 24.40 -0.87
N ARG A 236 23.48 25.02 0.14
CA ARG A 236 23.53 26.48 0.31
C ARG A 236 24.95 27.00 0.52
N ARG A 237 25.81 26.29 1.27
CA ARG A 237 27.23 26.67 1.42
C ARG A 237 28.05 26.53 0.13
N MET A 238 27.76 25.54 -0.71
CA MET A 238 28.41 25.37 -2.01
C MET A 238 27.92 26.38 -3.04
N ALA A 239 26.61 26.69 -3.07
CA ALA A 239 26.02 27.68 -3.97
C ALA A 239 26.44 29.13 -3.65
N VAL A 240 26.82 29.43 -2.39
CA VAL A 240 27.33 30.75 -1.97
C VAL A 240 28.83 30.92 -2.26
N ARG A 241 29.57 29.84 -2.58
CA ARG A 241 30.93 29.96 -3.10
C ARG A 241 30.88 30.29 -4.59
N ARG A 242 30.73 31.59 -4.91
CA ARG A 242 31.11 32.11 -6.23
C ARG A 242 32.55 31.67 -6.53
N PRO A 243 32.87 31.19 -7.74
CA PRO A 243 34.25 31.15 -8.19
C PRO A 243 34.82 32.57 -8.02
N ARG A 244 35.96 32.70 -7.34
CA ARG A 244 36.69 33.98 -7.35
C ARG A 244 36.93 34.35 -8.81
N ALA A 245 36.52 35.55 -9.21
CA ALA A 245 36.85 36.09 -10.52
C ALA A 245 38.37 35.99 -10.72
N ALA A 246 38.77 35.43 -11.86
CA ALA A 246 40.17 35.41 -12.24
C ALA A 246 40.70 36.86 -12.29
N PRO A 247 41.92 37.13 -11.81
CA PRO A 247 42.51 38.47 -11.88
C PRO A 247 42.63 38.89 -13.35
N SER A 248 42.26 40.14 -13.63
CA SER A 248 42.33 40.75 -14.95
C SER A 248 43.76 40.67 -15.51
N PRO A 249 43.95 40.38 -16.81
CA PRO A 249 45.28 40.41 -17.39
C PRO A 249 45.83 41.85 -17.39
N PRO A 250 47.15 42.04 -17.19
CA PRO A 250 47.74 43.36 -17.12
C PRO A 250 47.60 44.10 -18.46
N GLN A 251 47.11 45.33 -18.38
CA GLN A 251 47.03 46.24 -19.52
C GLN A 251 48.45 46.59 -20.00
N ARG A 252 48.76 46.24 -21.25
CA ARG A 252 49.97 46.73 -21.94
C ARG A 252 49.78 48.21 -22.22
N ASN A 253 50.50 49.05 -21.49
CA ASN A 253 50.68 50.46 -21.85
C ASN A 253 51.46 50.54 -23.16
N THR A 254 50.81 51.06 -24.19
CA THR A 254 51.43 51.47 -25.45
C THR A 254 52.17 52.77 -25.21
N THR A 255 53.48 52.70 -24.96
CA THR A 255 54.36 53.85 -25.11
C THR A 255 54.52 54.15 -26.60
N ARG A 256 53.91 55.25 -27.03
CA ARG A 256 54.24 55.98 -28.25
C ARG A 256 55.76 56.16 -28.34
N ARG A 257 56.38 55.57 -29.36
CA ARG A 257 57.70 55.98 -29.84
C ARG A 257 57.49 56.55 -31.23
N SER A 258 57.63 57.86 -31.31
CA SER A 258 57.83 58.59 -32.56
C SER A 258 59.17 58.15 -33.15
N ASP A 259 59.17 57.66 -34.38
CA ASP A 259 60.32 57.82 -35.27
C ASP A 259 59.81 58.06 -36.69
N SER A 260 60.15 59.24 -37.18
CA SER A 260 60.06 59.68 -38.55
C SER A 260 61.19 59.08 -39.36
N THR A 261 60.90 58.46 -40.51
CA THR A 261 61.66 58.68 -41.76
C THR A 261 61.00 57.98 -42.96
N ARG A 262 60.76 58.78 -44.01
CA ARG A 262 60.94 58.52 -45.48
C ARG A 262 61.06 57.05 -45.91
N GLY A 263 60.39 56.56 -46.95
CA GLY A 263 59.69 57.15 -48.08
C GLY A 263 59.59 56.06 -49.17
N ASN A 264 58.77 56.31 -50.21
CA ASN A 264 58.72 55.60 -51.51
C ASN A 264 58.23 54.13 -51.47
N ASP A 265 57.41 53.60 -52.38
CA ASP A 265 56.74 54.07 -53.59
C ASP A 265 55.56 53.09 -53.85
N LEU A 266 54.49 53.60 -54.47
CA LEU A 266 53.43 52.88 -55.20
C LEU A 266 54.02 52.02 -56.36
N PRO A 267 53.21 51.28 -57.15
CA PRO A 267 51.90 50.65 -56.92
C PRO A 267 51.88 49.17 -57.40
N LEU A 268 50.71 48.54 -57.32
CA LEU A 268 50.04 47.79 -58.42
C LEU A 268 49.30 46.54 -57.91
N THR A 269 47.98 46.69 -57.75
CA THR A 269 46.97 45.71 -58.20
C THR A 269 47.07 45.54 -59.73
N PRO A 270 46.37 44.60 -60.41
CA PRO A 270 45.31 43.67 -59.98
C PRO A 270 45.57 42.21 -60.44
N THR A 271 44.74 41.21 -60.15
CA THR A 271 43.59 40.66 -60.96
C THR A 271 43.66 39.13 -60.67
N GLN A 272 42.63 38.30 -60.51
CA GLN A 272 41.21 38.24 -60.87
C GLN A 272 40.43 37.59 -59.71
#